data_AF-A0A2T9Z320-F1
#
_entry.id   AF-A0A2T9Z320-F1
#
_cell.length_a   1.000
_cell.length_b   1.000
_cell.length_c   1.000
_cell.angle_alpha   90.00
_cell.angle_beta   90.00
_cell.angle_gamma   90.00
#
_symmetry.space_group_name_H-M   'P 1'
#
loop_
_entity.id
_entity.type
_entity.pdbx_description
1 polymer ?
#
loop_
_entity_poly.entity_id
_entity_poly.type
_entity_poly.pdbx_seq_one_letter_code
_entity_poly.pdbx_strand_id
1 'polypeptide(L)'
;MAYLPGDYLFNLLQAFSPYSDILISVVDGMTKGYGITTAGVDLVKFKLKPEKVSESIVAMIVIGTVTGAGGGMISDLFQLTQKNWAFRTPTMFTSLSIDLKLSFFTTIGYIFTTKLWSFSSAMPNFVFSKLFDGIINTVIPSFTTNEAKLVFGTVCSSVLGYKAYMDYNIFVGKQKVLKSKTEKDLKSSSKSKNE
;
A
#
# COMPACT_ATOMS: atom_id res chain seq x y z
N MET A 1 -3.78 22.86 6.84
CA MET A 1 -2.42 23.15 7.34
C MET A 1 -2.36 22.54 8.74
N ALA A 2 -1.48 21.58 8.96
CA ALA A 2 -1.30 21.00 10.29
C ALA A 2 -0.45 21.97 11.11
N TYR A 3 -1.02 22.54 12.17
CA TYR A 3 -0.34 23.54 13.01
C TYR A 3 0.17 22.85 14.28
N LEU A 4 1.43 22.44 14.26
CA LEU A 4 2.15 22.14 15.49
C LEU A 4 2.89 23.42 15.89
N PRO A 5 2.68 23.98 17.10
CA PRO A 5 3.30 25.24 17.49
C PRO A 5 4.83 25.13 17.37
N GLY A 6 5.41 25.98 16.53
CA GLY A 6 6.86 26.09 16.32
C GLY A 6 7.47 25.19 15.25
N ASP A 7 6.70 24.41 14.49
CA ASP A 7 7.18 23.55 13.38
C ASP A 7 8.39 22.66 13.71
N TYR A 8 8.68 22.44 14.99
CA TYR A 8 9.87 21.72 15.45
C TYR A 8 9.91 20.29 14.94
N LEU A 9 8.77 19.61 14.89
CA LEU A 9 8.66 18.25 14.37
C LEU A 9 8.95 18.21 12.87
N PHE A 10 8.43 19.16 12.10
CA PHE A 10 8.67 19.24 10.66
C PHE A 10 10.14 19.57 10.36
N ASN A 11 10.71 20.54 11.09
CA ASN A 11 12.12 20.91 10.97
C ASN A 11 13.05 19.76 11.37
N LEU A 12 12.70 18.97 12.40
CA LEU A 12 13.46 17.79 12.79
C LEU A 12 13.35 16.70 11.72
N LEU A 13 12.14 16.40 11.23
CA LEU A 13 11.96 15.44 10.13
C LEU A 13 12.76 15.83 8.88
N GLN A 14 12.78 17.13 8.57
CA GLN A 14 13.47 17.69 7.42
C GLN A 14 14.99 17.69 7.60
N ALA A 15 15.49 17.92 8.82
CA ALA A 15 16.91 17.81 9.14
C ALA A 15 17.45 16.37 8.97
N PHE A 16 16.59 15.37 9.17
CA PHE A 16 16.92 13.94 8.97
C PHE A 16 16.48 13.38 7.61
N SER A 17 15.94 14.21 6.70
CA SER A 17 15.63 13.78 5.33
C SER A 17 16.95 13.49 4.62
N PRO A 18 17.23 12.24 4.18
CA PRO A 18 16.29 11.28 3.57
C PRO A 18 15.96 10.00 4.38
N TYR A 19 16.59 9.80 5.53
CA TYR A 19 16.47 8.54 6.27
C TYR A 19 15.14 8.44 7.02
N SER A 20 14.63 9.57 7.51
CA SER A 20 13.33 9.67 8.17
C SER A 20 12.19 9.23 7.25
N ASP A 21 12.17 9.68 6.00
CA ASP A 21 11.11 9.38 5.03
C ASP A 21 11.06 7.88 4.68
N ILE A 22 12.22 7.24 4.52
CA ILE A 22 12.30 5.80 4.27
C ILE A 22 11.83 5.01 5.49
N LEU A 23 12.27 5.37 6.69
CA LEU A 23 11.87 4.70 7.93
C LEU A 23 10.37 4.82 8.18
N ILE A 24 9.80 6.02 8.00
CA ILE A 24 8.37 6.26 8.14
C ILE A 24 7.61 5.41 7.12
N SER A 25 8.07 5.34 5.88
CA SER A 25 7.43 4.51 4.84
C SER A 25 7.51 3.00 5.15
N VAL A 26 8.59 2.52 5.75
CA VAL A 26 8.74 1.12 6.16
C VAL A 26 7.79 0.78 7.31
N VAL A 27 7.72 1.65 8.34
CA VAL A 27 6.82 1.48 9.48
C VAL A 27 5.35 1.55 9.04
N ASP A 28 5.02 2.48 8.14
CA ASP A 28 3.69 2.56 7.55
C ASP A 28 3.35 1.28 6.76
N GLY A 29 4.29 0.77 5.97
CA GLY A 29 4.10 -0.48 5.24
C GLY A 29 3.92 -1.70 6.12
N MET A 30 4.62 -1.77 7.26
CA MET A 30 4.43 -2.82 8.25
C MET A 30 3.04 -2.71 8.89
N THR A 31 2.64 -1.52 9.32
CA THR A 31 1.32 -1.24 9.92
C THR A 31 0.21 -1.59 8.95
N LYS A 32 0.37 -1.27 7.67
CA LYS A 32 -0.56 -1.61 6.59
C LYS A 32 -0.68 -3.13 6.39
N GLY A 33 0.43 -3.87 6.36
CA GLY A 33 0.41 -5.33 6.27
C GLY A 33 -0.32 -5.98 7.46
N TYR A 34 -0.10 -5.47 8.67
CA TYR A 34 -0.85 -5.88 9.85
C TYR A 34 -2.34 -5.52 9.75
N GLY A 35 -2.68 -4.33 9.25
CA GLY A 35 -4.06 -3.91 9.05
C GLY A 35 -4.82 -4.81 8.08
N ILE A 36 -4.23 -5.13 6.93
CA ILE A 36 -4.83 -6.02 5.92
C ILE A 36 -5.14 -7.40 6.51
N THR A 37 -4.21 -7.96 7.27
CA THR A 37 -4.33 -9.31 7.82
C THR A 37 -5.28 -9.37 9.02
N THR A 38 -5.13 -8.47 9.99
CA THR A 38 -5.91 -8.47 11.24
C THR A 38 -7.28 -7.79 11.12
N ALA A 39 -7.32 -6.59 10.56
CA ALA A 39 -8.56 -5.81 10.42
C ALA A 39 -9.30 -6.12 9.11
N GLY A 40 -8.61 -6.69 8.12
CA GLY A 40 -9.22 -7.15 6.87
C GLY A 40 -9.66 -8.61 6.94
N VAL A 41 -8.72 -9.55 6.75
CA VAL A 41 -9.04 -10.97 6.56
C VAL A 41 -9.54 -11.64 7.84
N ASP A 42 -8.84 -11.46 8.96
CA ASP A 42 -9.22 -12.05 10.24
C ASP A 42 -10.58 -11.52 10.74
N LEU A 43 -10.90 -10.26 10.43
CA LEU A 43 -12.20 -9.67 10.77
C LEU A 43 -13.35 -10.42 10.07
N VAL A 44 -13.19 -10.70 8.77
CA VAL A 44 -14.18 -11.44 7.99
C VAL A 44 -14.32 -12.87 8.49
N LYS A 45 -13.20 -13.55 8.75
CA LYS A 45 -13.25 -14.95 9.17
C LYS A 45 -13.80 -15.12 10.59
N PHE A 46 -13.34 -14.31 11.54
CA PHE A 46 -13.56 -14.59 12.96
C PHE A 46 -14.60 -13.68 13.62
N LYS A 47 -14.87 -12.48 13.08
CA LYS A 47 -15.76 -11.50 13.73
C LYS A 47 -17.10 -11.30 13.01
N LEU A 48 -17.18 -11.48 11.70
CA LEU A 48 -18.43 -11.33 10.94
C LEU A 48 -19.26 -12.62 11.05
N LYS A 49 -20.15 -12.67 12.06
CA LYS A 49 -21.06 -13.80 12.34
C LYS A 49 -22.44 -13.68 11.66
N PRO A 50 -22.48 -13.55 10.32
CA PRO A 50 -23.35 -14.44 9.56
C PRO A 50 -22.54 -15.40 8.68
N GLU A 51 -22.84 -16.69 8.83
CA GLU A 51 -22.08 -17.86 8.36
C GLU A 51 -21.62 -17.80 6.89
N LYS A 52 -22.45 -17.22 6.01
CA LYS A 52 -22.18 -17.17 4.56
C LYS A 52 -21.09 -16.18 4.16
N VAL A 53 -20.91 -15.08 4.91
CA VAL A 53 -19.89 -14.06 4.57
C VAL A 53 -18.53 -14.47 5.09
N SER A 54 -18.47 -15.13 6.26
CA SER A 54 -17.24 -15.64 6.86
C SER A 54 -16.58 -16.77 6.07
N GLU A 55 -17.33 -17.47 5.21
CA GLU A 55 -16.80 -18.52 4.34
C GLU A 55 -16.47 -18.03 2.92
N SER A 56 -16.92 -16.82 2.58
CA SER A 56 -16.70 -16.25 1.25
C SER A 56 -15.27 -15.73 1.10
N ILE A 57 -14.50 -16.39 0.24
CA ILE A 57 -13.16 -15.92 -0.15
C ILE A 57 -13.22 -14.53 -0.80
N VAL A 58 -14.28 -14.25 -1.55
CA VAL A 58 -14.47 -12.94 -2.21
C VAL A 58 -14.63 -11.85 -1.16
N ALA A 59 -15.38 -12.10 -0.08
CA ALA A 59 -15.53 -11.14 1.00
C ALA A 59 -14.18 -10.85 1.70
N MET A 60 -13.37 -11.88 1.95
CA MET A 60 -12.03 -11.71 2.54
C MET A 60 -11.11 -10.90 1.63
N ILE A 61 -11.12 -11.19 0.32
CA ILE A 61 -10.29 -10.47 -0.66
C ILE A 61 -10.70 -9.00 -0.75
N VAL A 62 -12.00 -8.72 -0.87
CA VAL A 62 -12.50 -7.34 -1.00
C VAL A 62 -12.21 -6.54 0.26
N ILE A 63 -12.54 -7.08 1.44
CA ILE A 63 -12.38 -6.35 2.71
C ILE A 63 -10.89 -6.19 3.05
N GLY A 64 -10.05 -7.19 2.80
CA GLY A 64 -8.59 -7.09 2.96
C GLY A 64 -7.98 -6.03 2.04
N THR A 65 -8.37 -6.03 0.76
CA THR A 65 -7.87 -5.05 -0.23
C THR A 65 -8.33 -3.63 0.09
N VAL A 66 -9.60 -3.45 0.48
CA VAL A 66 -10.14 -2.15 0.89
C VAL A 66 -9.50 -1.67 2.18
N THR A 67 -9.20 -2.55 3.14
CA THR A 67 -8.50 -2.15 4.38
C THR A 67 -7.08 -1.66 4.09
N GLY A 68 -6.37 -2.28 3.15
CA GLY A 68 -5.01 -1.87 2.77
C GLY A 68 -4.94 -0.63 1.87
N ALA A 69 -5.86 -0.48 0.93
CA ALA A 69 -5.83 0.58 -0.07
C ALA A 69 -6.85 1.71 0.18
N GLY A 70 -7.78 1.54 1.12
CA GLY A 70 -8.97 2.37 1.30
C GLY A 70 -8.70 3.85 1.50
N GLY A 71 -7.63 4.21 2.20
CA GLY A 71 -7.24 5.62 2.38
C GLY A 71 -6.98 6.33 1.05
N GLY A 72 -6.28 5.66 0.12
CA GLY A 72 -6.04 6.19 -1.23
C GLY A 72 -7.32 6.21 -2.08
N MET A 73 -8.18 5.19 -1.94
CA MET A 73 -9.46 5.11 -2.64
C MET A 73 -10.39 6.26 -2.24
N ILE A 74 -10.50 6.54 -0.94
CA ILE A 74 -11.30 7.63 -0.40
C ILE A 74 -10.71 8.98 -0.80
N SER A 75 -9.39 9.15 -0.69
CA SER A 75 -8.72 10.39 -1.09
C SER A 75 -8.95 10.73 -2.57
N ASP A 76 -8.96 9.72 -3.44
CA ASP A 76 -9.18 9.89 -4.87
C ASP A 76 -10.67 10.12 -5.21
N LEU A 77 -11.57 9.36 -4.56
CA LEU A 77 -13.02 9.50 -4.74
C LEU A 77 -13.53 10.89 -4.34
N PHE A 78 -13.03 11.43 -3.23
CA PHE A 78 -13.42 12.75 -2.73
C PHE A 78 -12.47 13.87 -3.17
N GLN A 79 -11.42 13.56 -3.95
CA GLN A 79 -10.40 14.52 -4.36
C GLN A 79 -9.89 15.39 -3.20
N LEU A 80 -9.65 14.78 -2.04
CA LEU A 80 -9.28 15.50 -0.80
C LEU A 80 -7.97 16.29 -0.96
N THR A 81 -7.15 15.91 -1.93
CA THR A 81 -5.87 16.55 -2.27
C THR A 81 -6.04 17.74 -3.22
N GLN A 82 -7.19 17.89 -3.89
CA GLN A 82 -7.43 18.98 -4.84
C GLN A 82 -8.37 20.04 -4.27
N LYS A 83 -8.09 21.31 -4.63
CA LYS A 83 -8.89 22.46 -4.19
C LYS A 83 -10.28 22.49 -4.82
N ASN A 84 -10.43 21.92 -6.01
CA ASN A 84 -11.69 21.90 -6.75
C ASN A 84 -12.30 20.50 -6.63
N TRP A 85 -13.48 20.42 -6.03
CA TRP A 85 -14.21 19.17 -5.87
C TRP A 85 -15.05 18.89 -7.12
N ALA A 86 -14.77 17.79 -7.80
CA ALA A 86 -15.59 17.30 -8.91
C ALA A 86 -15.73 15.78 -8.80
N PHE A 87 -16.93 15.23 -9.02
CA PHE A 87 -17.08 13.78 -9.19
C PHE A 87 -16.43 13.35 -10.51
N ARG A 88 -15.20 12.85 -10.43
CA ARG A 88 -14.50 12.21 -11.56
C ARG A 88 -14.54 10.70 -11.38
N THR A 89 -14.44 9.99 -12.50
CA THR A 89 -14.23 8.55 -12.51
C THR A 89 -13.00 8.23 -11.64
N PRO A 90 -13.14 7.39 -10.60
CA PRO A 90 -12.03 7.07 -9.71
C PRO A 90 -10.87 6.50 -10.51
N THR A 91 -9.65 6.98 -10.24
CA THR A 91 -8.43 6.54 -10.92
C THR A 91 -8.17 5.05 -10.75
N MET A 92 -8.81 4.40 -9.77
CA MET A 92 -8.81 2.94 -9.60
C MET A 92 -9.22 2.17 -10.86
N PHE A 93 -10.12 2.73 -11.68
CA PHE A 93 -10.59 2.08 -12.90
C PHE A 93 -9.75 2.40 -14.13
N THR A 94 -8.92 3.45 -14.07
CA THR A 94 -8.06 3.89 -15.19
C THR A 94 -6.58 3.57 -14.99
N SER A 95 -6.10 3.53 -13.74
CA SER A 95 -4.73 3.23 -13.37
C SER A 95 -4.68 2.55 -12.00
N LEU A 96 -4.40 1.23 -11.98
CA LEU A 96 -4.26 0.50 -10.72
C LEU A 96 -3.05 1.01 -9.92
N SER A 97 -3.31 1.65 -8.78
CA SER A 97 -2.27 2.12 -7.86
C SER A 97 -1.43 0.95 -7.35
N ILE A 98 -0.13 1.18 -7.14
CA ILE A 98 0.80 0.18 -6.58
C ILE A 98 0.29 -0.34 -5.22
N ASP A 99 -0.33 0.55 -4.45
CA ASP A 99 -0.93 0.27 -3.14
C ASP A 99 -2.11 -0.70 -3.21
N LEU A 100 -2.92 -0.62 -4.27
CA LEU A 100 -4.05 -1.52 -4.48
C LEU A 100 -3.57 -2.90 -4.94
N LYS A 101 -2.58 -2.94 -5.85
CA LYS A 101 -1.93 -4.19 -6.26
C LYS A 101 -1.30 -4.90 -5.05
N LEU A 102 -0.51 -4.18 -4.27
CA LEU A 102 0.15 -4.71 -3.09
C LEU A 102 -0.87 -5.24 -2.10
N SER A 103 -1.92 -4.48 -1.78
CA SER A 103 -2.96 -4.91 -0.83
C SER A 103 -3.70 -6.16 -1.31
N PHE A 104 -3.98 -6.26 -2.60
CA PHE A 104 -4.61 -7.43 -3.20
C PHE A 104 -3.71 -8.67 -3.13
N PHE A 105 -2.44 -8.57 -3.54
CA PHE A 105 -1.49 -9.67 -3.46
C PHE A 105 -1.22 -10.13 -2.03
N THR A 106 -1.07 -9.18 -1.10
CA THR A 106 -0.89 -9.46 0.33
C THR A 106 -2.10 -10.19 0.90
N THR A 107 -3.32 -9.78 0.54
CA THR A 107 -4.56 -10.43 0.99
C THR A 107 -4.64 -11.87 0.48
N ILE A 108 -4.40 -12.08 -0.81
CA ILE A 108 -4.42 -13.41 -1.44
C ILE A 108 -3.34 -14.32 -0.83
N GLY A 109 -2.12 -13.82 -0.75
CA GLY A 109 -1.00 -14.55 -0.16
C GLY A 109 -1.31 -14.97 1.27
N TYR A 110 -1.83 -14.04 2.09
CA TYR A 110 -2.19 -14.34 3.47
C TYR A 110 -3.25 -15.43 3.58
N ILE A 111 -4.34 -15.37 2.79
CA ILE A 111 -5.43 -16.36 2.79
C ILE A 111 -4.90 -17.76 2.44
N PHE A 112 -4.07 -17.87 1.40
CA PHE A 112 -3.53 -19.16 0.96
C PHE A 112 -2.49 -19.71 1.95
N THR A 113 -1.61 -18.86 2.46
CA THR A 113 -0.58 -19.23 3.43
C THR A 113 -1.17 -19.72 4.76
N THR A 114 -2.25 -19.10 5.23
CA THR A 114 -2.91 -19.46 6.49
C THR A 114 -3.96 -20.55 6.32
N LYS A 115 -4.21 -21.02 5.08
CA LYS A 115 -5.22 -22.03 4.73
C LYS A 115 -6.61 -21.70 5.31
N LEU A 116 -6.95 -20.40 5.38
CA LEU A 116 -8.24 -19.95 5.91
C LEU A 116 -9.42 -20.37 5.02
N TRP A 117 -9.12 -20.78 3.79
CA TRP A 117 -10.06 -21.22 2.77
C TRP A 117 -9.50 -22.43 2.01
N SER A 118 -10.33 -23.45 1.77
CA SER A 118 -9.99 -24.65 0.99
C SER A 118 -11.02 -24.82 -0.12
N PHE A 119 -10.54 -25.21 -1.31
CA PHE A 119 -11.42 -25.46 -2.45
C PHE A 119 -12.37 -26.62 -2.18
N SER A 120 -11.93 -27.62 -1.41
CA SER A 120 -12.75 -28.79 -1.07
C SER A 120 -13.96 -28.45 -0.18
N SER A 121 -13.89 -27.41 0.66
CA SER A 121 -15.03 -27.00 1.50
C SER A 121 -15.99 -26.07 0.76
N ALA A 122 -15.47 -25.23 -0.15
CA ALA A 122 -16.28 -24.27 -0.89
C ALA A 122 -16.95 -24.84 -2.15
N MET A 123 -16.34 -25.82 -2.82
CA MET A 123 -16.87 -26.46 -4.03
C MET A 123 -16.69 -27.98 -4.00
N PRO A 124 -17.48 -28.71 -3.19
CA PRO A 124 -17.34 -30.17 -3.05
C PRO A 124 -17.63 -30.94 -4.34
N ASN A 125 -18.38 -30.36 -5.27
CA ASN A 125 -18.75 -30.99 -6.54
C ASN A 125 -17.73 -30.78 -7.68
N PHE A 126 -16.66 -30.02 -7.45
CA PHE A 126 -15.67 -29.73 -8.49
C PHE A 126 -14.52 -30.74 -8.45
N VAL A 127 -14.31 -31.47 -9.55
CA VAL A 127 -13.32 -32.58 -9.63
C VAL A 127 -11.88 -32.11 -9.41
N PHE A 128 -11.55 -30.88 -9.81
CA PHE A 128 -10.21 -30.32 -9.61
C PHE A 128 -10.01 -29.69 -8.22
N SER A 129 -11.04 -29.61 -7.37
CA SER A 129 -10.92 -29.00 -6.03
C SER A 129 -9.79 -29.64 -5.21
N LYS A 130 -9.73 -30.97 -5.20
CA LYS A 130 -8.69 -31.74 -4.51
C LYS A 130 -7.31 -31.62 -5.16
N LEU A 131 -7.25 -31.39 -6.47
CA LEU A 131 -5.99 -31.21 -7.21
C LEU A 131 -5.41 -29.82 -6.93
N PHE A 132 -6.24 -28.78 -6.92
CA PHE A 132 -5.83 -27.43 -6.52
C PHE A 132 -5.42 -27.38 -5.05
N ASP A 133 -6.19 -28.01 -4.14
CA ASP A 133 -5.80 -28.11 -2.73
C ASP A 133 -4.48 -28.91 -2.58
N GLY A 134 -4.25 -29.95 -3.39
CA GLY A 134 -2.98 -30.68 -3.42
C GLY A 134 -1.80 -29.80 -3.84
N ILE A 135 -1.93 -29.07 -4.96
CA ILE A 135 -0.91 -28.14 -5.45
C ILE A 135 -0.64 -27.05 -4.41
N ILE A 136 -1.69 -26.46 -3.83
CA ILE A 136 -1.56 -25.40 -2.82
C ILE A 136 -0.83 -25.92 -1.58
N ASN A 137 -1.18 -27.12 -1.11
CA ASN A 137 -0.52 -27.72 0.06
C ASN A 137 0.94 -28.13 -0.21
N THR A 138 1.31 -28.43 -1.45
CA THR A 138 2.70 -28.78 -1.82
C THR A 138 3.56 -27.55 -2.11
N VAL A 139 2.98 -26.51 -2.72
CA VAL A 139 3.71 -25.31 -3.15
C VAL A 139 3.76 -24.23 -2.06
N ILE A 140 2.72 -24.13 -1.23
CA ILE A 140 2.60 -23.06 -0.23
C ILE A 140 2.80 -23.65 1.17
N PRO A 141 3.90 -23.29 1.87
CA PRO A 141 4.09 -23.70 3.25
C PRO A 141 2.98 -23.11 4.12
N SER A 142 2.40 -23.94 4.99
CA SER A 142 1.45 -23.48 6.00
C SER A 142 2.21 -22.72 7.08
N PHE A 143 1.93 -21.42 7.17
CA PHE A 143 2.45 -20.60 8.27
C PHE A 143 1.40 -20.46 9.36
N THR A 144 1.84 -20.27 10.60
CA THR A 144 0.93 -19.84 11.66
C THR A 144 0.40 -18.44 11.36
N THR A 145 -0.76 -18.09 11.93
CA THR A 145 -1.39 -16.77 11.70
C THR A 145 -0.47 -15.61 12.07
N ASN A 146 0.40 -15.79 13.07
CA ASN A 146 1.36 -14.78 13.53
C ASN A 146 2.59 -14.67 12.60
N GLU A 147 3.14 -15.80 12.15
CA GLU A 147 4.24 -15.80 11.18
C GLU A 147 3.80 -15.21 9.84
N ALA A 148 2.60 -15.59 9.38
CA ALA A 148 2.03 -15.03 8.16
C ALA A 148 1.86 -13.51 8.25
N LYS A 149 1.39 -12.99 9.39
CA LYS A 149 1.28 -11.54 9.63
C LYS A 149 2.64 -10.84 9.52
N LEU A 150 3.68 -11.43 10.09
CA LEU A 150 5.04 -10.91 10.04
C LEU A 150 5.59 -10.93 8.61
N VAL A 151 5.48 -12.05 7.89
CA VAL A 151 5.98 -12.19 6.52
C VAL A 151 5.30 -11.20 5.58
N PHE A 152 3.96 -11.12 5.62
CA PHE A 152 3.24 -10.20 4.75
C PHE A 152 3.40 -8.73 5.17
N GLY A 153 3.64 -8.47 6.46
CA GLY A 153 4.07 -7.16 6.98
C GLY A 153 5.43 -6.72 6.43
N THR A 154 6.43 -7.60 6.46
CA THR A 154 7.78 -7.29 5.97
C THR A 154 7.84 -7.17 4.45
N VAL A 155 7.04 -7.95 3.72
CA VAL A 155 6.90 -7.79 2.26
C VAL A 155 6.30 -6.43 1.93
N CYS A 156 5.22 -6.02 2.62
CA CYS A 156 4.61 -4.71 2.42
C CYS A 156 5.58 -3.57 2.75
N SER A 157 6.30 -3.67 3.87
CA SER A 157 7.28 -2.66 4.28
C SER A 157 8.44 -2.54 3.29
N SER A 158 8.90 -3.66 2.74
CA SER A 158 9.99 -3.68 1.75
C SER A 158 9.59 -3.01 0.44
N VAL A 159 8.39 -3.33 -0.07
CA VAL A 159 7.89 -2.74 -1.33
C VAL A 159 7.64 -1.24 -1.17
N LEU A 160 7.06 -0.81 -0.05
CA LEU A 160 6.83 0.61 0.21
C LEU A 160 8.12 1.37 0.49
N GLY A 161 9.06 0.79 1.23
CA GLY A 161 10.39 1.37 1.42
C GLY A 161 11.14 1.54 0.09
N TYR A 162 11.05 0.57 -0.82
CA TYR A 162 11.63 0.69 -2.16
C TYR A 162 10.96 1.78 -3.00
N LYS A 163 9.64 1.90 -2.94
CA LYS A 163 8.89 2.99 -3.58
C LYS A 163 9.34 4.35 -3.05
N ALA A 164 9.44 4.51 -1.73
CA ALA A 164 9.91 5.75 -1.10
C ALA A 164 11.34 6.11 -1.51
N TYR A 165 12.23 5.12 -1.61
CA TYR A 165 13.59 5.31 -2.11
C TYR A 165 13.62 5.79 -3.57
N MET A 166 12.77 5.23 -4.43
CA MET A 166 12.66 5.67 -5.82
C MET A 166 12.10 7.08 -5.94
N ASP A 167 11.05 7.40 -5.19
CA ASP A 167 10.43 8.72 -5.16
C ASP A 167 11.43 9.79 -4.68
N TYR A 168 12.26 9.45 -3.68
CA TYR A 168 13.35 10.29 -3.23
C TYR A 168 14.38 10.58 -4.34
N ASN A 169 14.83 9.55 -5.07
CA ASN A 169 15.79 9.74 -6.17
C ASN A 169 15.25 10.64 -7.28
N ILE A 170 13.95 10.51 -7.61
CA ILE A 170 13.26 11.37 -8.57
C ILE A 170 13.21 12.81 -8.05
N PHE A 171 12.89 13.01 -6.77
CA PHE A 171 12.81 14.33 -6.15
C PHE A 171 14.17 15.04 -6.14
N VAL A 172 15.24 14.35 -5.75
CA VAL A 172 16.61 14.89 -5.78
C VAL A 172 17.02 15.24 -7.21
N GLY A 173 16.68 14.40 -8.19
CA GLY A 173 16.90 14.69 -9.60
C GLY A 173 16.21 15.99 -10.04
N LYS A 174 14.93 16.17 -9.69
CA LYS A 174 14.16 17.39 -9.99
C LYS A 174 14.74 18.63 -9.31
N GLN A 175 15.17 18.54 -8.05
CA GLN A 175 15.82 19.67 -7.38
C GLN A 175 17.12 20.11 -8.06
N LYS A 176 17.95 19.17 -8.51
CA LYS A 176 19.19 19.48 -9.24
C LYS A 176 18.89 20.23 -10.55
N VAL A 177 17.89 19.77 -11.29
CA VAL A 177 17.44 20.42 -12.54
C VAL A 177 16.93 21.84 -12.28
N LEU A 178 16.07 22.02 -11.26
CA LEU A 178 15.55 23.33 -10.88
C LEU A 178 16.66 24.30 -10.46
N LYS A 179 17.62 23.86 -9.64
CA LYS A 179 18.78 24.68 -9.27
C LYS A 179 19.60 25.08 -10.50
N SER A 180 19.86 24.14 -11.41
CA SER A 180 20.64 24.41 -12.64
C SER A 180 19.94 25.38 -13.58
N LYS A 181 18.61 25.36 -13.64
CA LYS A 181 17.81 26.28 -14.46
C LYS A 181 17.83 27.69 -13.88
N THR A 182 17.64 27.80 -12.57
CA THR A 182 17.73 29.07 -11.82
C THR A 182 19.11 29.71 -11.97
N GLU A 183 20.18 28.93 -11.93
CA GLU A 183 21.55 29.43 -12.08
C GLU A 183 21.86 29.89 -13.52
N LYS A 184 21.28 29.23 -14.53
CA LYS A 184 21.36 29.66 -15.94
C LYS A 184 20.59 30.96 -16.19
N ASP A 185 19.40 31.10 -15.61
CA ASP A 185 18.57 32.31 -15.73
C ASP A 185 19.21 33.53 -15.02
N LEU A 186 19.87 33.31 -13.88
CA LEU A 186 20.67 34.34 -13.20
C LEU A 186 21.88 34.79 -14.03
N LYS A 187 22.54 33.86 -14.72
CA LYS A 187 23.70 34.14 -15.60
C LYS A 187 23.31 34.83 -16.91
N SER A 188 22.12 34.59 -17.45
CA SER A 188 21.63 35.30 -18.64
C SER A 188 21.16 36.72 -18.30
N SER A 189 20.50 36.90 -17.16
CA SER A 189 20.05 38.20 -16.69
C SER A 189 21.20 39.16 -16.31
N SER A 190 22.34 38.63 -15.86
CA SER A 190 23.52 39.46 -15.55
C SER A 190 24.29 39.90 -16.81
N LYS A 191 24.27 39.09 -17.88
CA LYS A 191 24.83 39.49 -19.19
C LYS A 191 24.04 40.62 -19.85
N SER A 192 22.71 40.58 -19.78
CA SER A 192 21.83 41.62 -20.35
C SER A 192 21.91 42.99 -19.65
N LYS A 193 22.49 43.08 -18.45
CA LYS A 193 22.65 44.35 -17.71
C LYS A 193 24.02 45.02 -17.94
N ASN A 194 24.94 44.34 -18.62
CA ASN A 194 26.30 44.82 -18.90
C ASN A 194 26.52 45.16 -20.38
N GLU A 195 25.46 45.14 -21.20
CA GLU A 195 25.37 45.77 -22.54
C GLU A 195 24.53 47.05 -22.43
#